data_AF-A0A660VC76-F1
#
_entry.id   AF-A0A660VC76-F1
#
_cell.length_a   1.000
_cell.length_b   1.000
_cell.length_c   1.000
_cell.angle_alpha   90.00
_cell.angle_beta   90.00
_cell.angle_gamma   90.00
#
_symmetry.space_group_name_H-M   'P 1'
#
loop_
_entity.id
_entity.type
_entity.pdbx_description
1 polymer ?
#
loop_
_entity_poly.entity_id
_entity_poly.type
_entity_poly.pdbx_seq_one_letter_code
_entity_poly.pdbx_strand_id
1 'polypeptide(L)' 'MPATLQQMVIESDSACKVSRIVEELCSDAVPKSFVWLVFKTLDREIEARRSRRLPERIPYLIADAMYGKGSRRGGVRARR' A
#
# COMPACT_ATOMS: atom_id res chain seq x y z
N MET A 1 -9.80 -9.02 11.04
CA MET A 1 -10.26 -7.88 10.22
C MET A 1 -9.13 -6.97 9.72
N PRO A 2 -8.13 -6.51 10.51
CA PRO A 2 -7.11 -5.61 9.96
C PRO A 2 -6.18 -6.26 8.91
N ALA A 3 -5.72 -7.48 9.15
CA ALA A 3 -4.87 -8.22 8.20
C ALA A 3 -5.56 -8.54 6.86
N THR A 4 -6.87 -8.82 6.89
CA THR A 4 -7.65 -9.09 5.66
C THR A 4 -7.81 -7.84 4.81
N LEU A 5 -8.09 -6.68 5.40
CA LEU A 5 -8.14 -5.41 4.67
C LEU A 5 -6.79 -5.04 4.04
N GLN A 6 -5.70 -5.28 4.77
CA GLN A 6 -4.34 -5.08 4.25
C GLN A 6 -4.07 -5.96 3.03
N GLN A 7 -4.36 -7.26 3.14
CA GLN A 7 -4.18 -8.22 2.05
C GLN A 7 -5.00 -7.83 0.81
N MET A 8 -6.25 -7.42 0.99
CA MET A 8 -7.10 -6.95 -0.11
C MET A 8 -6.54 -5.70 -0.80
N VAL A 9 -5.89 -4.78 -0.06
CA VAL A 9 -5.23 -3.62 -0.68
C VAL A 9 -4.02 -4.05 -1.49
N ILE A 10 -3.23 -5.01 -0.98
CA ILE A 10 -2.05 -5.55 -1.69
C ILE A 10 -2.48 -6.22 -3.00
N GLU A 11 -3.59 -6.97 -2.99
CA GLU A 11 -4.10 -7.68 -4.18
C GLU A 11 -4.77 -6.74 -5.20
N SER A 12 -5.48 -5.71 -4.73
CA SER A 12 -6.27 -4.81 -5.60
C SER A 12 -5.56 -3.53 -6.03
N ASP A 13 -4.42 -3.22 -5.40
CA ASP A 13 -3.62 -1.99 -5.55
C ASP A 13 -4.42 -0.69 -5.28
N SER A 14 -5.56 -0.77 -4.59
CA SER A 14 -6.40 0.42 -4.35
C SER A 14 -7.32 0.31 -3.15
N ALA A 15 -7.08 1.17 -2.16
CA ALA A 15 -7.96 1.34 -1.00
C ALA A 15 -9.41 1.76 -1.37
N CYS A 16 -9.61 2.39 -2.54
CA CYS A 16 -10.95 2.74 -3.01
C CYS A 16 -11.71 1.52 -3.54
N LYS A 17 -11.01 0.59 -4.21
CA LYS A 17 -11.60 -0.68 -4.65
C LYS A 17 -11.98 -1.53 -3.44
N VAL A 18 -11.10 -1.62 -2.45
CA VAL A 18 -11.36 -2.38 -1.21
C VAL A 18 -12.58 -1.85 -0.46
N SER A 19 -12.68 -0.53 -0.28
CA SER A 19 -13.84 0.11 0.36
C SER A 19 -15.17 -0.30 -0.31
N ARG A 20 -15.22 -0.27 -1.65
CA ARG A 20 -16.40 -0.69 -2.42
C ARG A 20 -16.72 -2.19 -2.30
N ILE A 21 -15.68 -3.04 -2.34
CA ILE A 21 -15.85 -4.49 -2.20
C ILE A 21 -16.39 -4.84 -0.81
N VAL A 22 -15.88 -4.19 0.23
CA VAL A 22 -16.33 -4.43 1.62
C VAL A 22 -17.77 -3.94 1.82
N GLU A 23 -18.12 -2.79 1.24
CA GLU A 23 -19.50 -2.29 1.23
C GLU A 23 -20.48 -3.28 0.58
N GLU A 24 -20.10 -3.85 -0.56
CA GLU A 24 -20.93 -4.81 -1.29
C GLU A 24 -21.10 -6.14 -0.54
N LEU A 25 -20.03 -6.65 0.08
CA LEU A 25 -20.04 -7.95 0.76
C LEU A 25 -20.60 -7.91 2.17
N CYS A 26 -20.39 -6.81 2.90
CA CYS A 26 -20.72 -6.71 4.32
C CYS A 26 -21.89 -5.75 4.60
N SER A 27 -22.40 -5.02 3.59
CA SER A 27 -23.37 -3.92 3.78
C SER A 27 -22.91 -2.81 4.76
N ASP A 28 -21.65 -2.86 5.19
CA ASP A 28 -21.02 -1.91 6.09
C ASP A 28 -20.14 -0.94 5.29
N ALA A 29 -20.39 0.35 5.47
CA ALA A 29 -19.59 1.40 4.84
C ALA A 29 -18.24 1.56 5.52
N VAL A 30 -17.17 1.11 4.85
CA VAL A 30 -15.80 1.34 5.29
C VAL A 30 -15.19 2.47 4.48
N PRO A 31 -14.94 3.65 5.08
CA PRO A 31 -14.39 4.77 4.34
C PRO A 31 -12.95 4.48 3.93
N LYS A 32 -12.56 4.99 2.76
CA LYS A 32 -11.18 4.91 2.24
C LYS A 32 -10.11 5.34 3.25
N SER A 33 -10.40 6.34 4.09
CA SER A 33 -9.49 6.82 5.14
C SER A 33 -9.21 5.77 6.21
N PHE A 34 -10.21 4.95 6.57
CA PHE A 34 -10.06 3.85 7.50
C PHE A 34 -9.18 2.74 6.91
N VAL A 35 -9.43 2.36 5.65
CA VAL A 35 -8.59 1.39 4.93
C VAL A 35 -7.13 1.84 4.90
N TRP A 36 -6.89 3.12 4.61
CA TRP A 36 -5.55 3.70 4.66
C TRP A 36 -4.92 3.71 6.05
N LEU A 37 -5.70 3.98 7.10
CA LEU A 37 -5.20 3.96 8.48
C LEU A 37 -4.73 2.55 8.86
N VAL A 38 -5.52 1.53 8.51
CA VAL A 38 -5.16 0.12 8.74
C VAL A 38 -3.97 -0.28 7.89
N PHE A 39 -3.86 0.20 6.65
CA PHE A 39 -2.72 -0.09 5.79
C PHE A 39 -1.41 0.51 6.32
N LYS A 40 -1.45 1.73 6.88
CA LYS A 40 -0.29 2.40 7.48
C LYS A 40 0.34 1.66 8.66
N THR A 41 -0.36 0.74 9.31
CA THR A 41 0.25 -0.02 10.40
C THR A 41 1.38 -0.95 9.91
N LEU A 42 1.38 -1.29 8.61
CA LEU A 42 2.47 -2.02 7.95
C LEU A 42 3.75 -1.20 7.78
N ASP A 43 3.69 0.13 7.89
CA ASP A 43 4.86 1.00 7.67
C ASP A 43 6.05 0.58 8.56
N ARG A 44 5.78 0.14 9.80
CA ARG A 44 6.82 -0.36 10.71
C ARG A 44 7.49 -1.63 10.19
N GLU A 45 6.72 -2.58 9.68
CA GLU A 45 7.23 -3.85 9.16
C GLU A 45 7.97 -3.64 7.82
N ILE A 46 7.45 -2.76 6.98
CA ILE A 46 8.09 -2.34 5.72
C ILE A 46 9.46 -1.74 6.02
N GLU A 47 9.54 -0.79 6.97
CA GLU A 47 10.81 -0.18 7.35
C GLU A 47 11.78 -1.18 7.97
N ALA A 48 11.31 -2.05 8.88
CA ALA A 48 12.14 -3.11 9.45
C ALA A 48 12.70 -4.06 8.38
N ARG A 49 11.89 -4.41 7.37
CA ARG A 49 12.31 -5.24 6.25
C ARG A 49 13.28 -4.51 5.32
N ARG A 50 13.09 -3.21 5.12
CA ARG A 50 13.94 -2.36 4.28
C ARG A 50 15.32 -2.13 4.91
N SER A 51 15.38 -1.94 6.22
CA SER A 51 16.62 -1.66 6.96
C SER A 51 17.39 -2.92 7.39
N ARG A 52 16.89 -4.12 7.07
CA ARG A 52 17.52 -5.37 7.51
C ARG A 52 18.90 -5.56 6.89
N ARG A 53 19.84 -6.11 7.65
CA ARG A 53 21.15 -6.52 7.13
C ARG A 53 21.00 -7.74 6.23
N LEU A 54 21.77 -7.79 5.15
CA LEU A 54 21.88 -8.97 4.31
C LEU A 54 22.77 -9.99 5.06
N PRO A 55 22.32 -11.25 5.18
CA PRO A 55 22.93 -12.22 6.11
C PRO A 55 24.34 -12.67 5.70
N GLU A 56 24.73 -12.55 4.44
CA GLU A 56 25.99 -13.10 3.91
C GLU A 56 26.61 -12.19 2.84
N ARG A 57 27.86 -12.49 2.44
CA ARG A 57 28.50 -11.86 1.28
C ARG A 57 27.78 -12.31 0.01
N ILE A 58 27.01 -11.40 -0.57
CA ILE A 58 26.34 -11.60 -1.84
C ILE A 58 27.30 -11.16 -2.95
N PRO A 59 27.82 -12.08 -3.79
CA PRO A 59 28.82 -11.75 -4.81
C PRO A 59 28.26 -10.92 -5.97
N TYR A 60 26.95 -10.99 -6.22
CA TYR A 60 26.28 -10.27 -7.30
C TYR A 60 24.95 -9.68 -6.83
N LEU A 61 24.70 -8.41 -7.13
CA LEU A 61 23.44 -7.72 -6.84
C LEU A 61 22.78 -7.32 -8.17
N ILE A 62 21.53 -7.76 -8.37
CA ILE A 62 20.70 -7.33 -9.49
C ILE A 62 19.75 -6.27 -8.95
N ALA A 63 19.76 -5.09 -9.57
CA ALA A 63 18.84 -4.01 -9.27
C ALA A 63 17.97 -3.73 -10.51
N ASP A 64 16.68 -3.56 -10.28
CA ASP A 64 15.72 -3.14 -11.32
C ASP A 64 15.21 -1.73 -11.02
N ALA A 65 14.88 -0.99 -12.07
CA ALA A 65 14.39 0.38 -11.97
C ALA A 65 13.05 0.49 -12.71
N MET A 66 11.98 0.69 -11.95
CA MET A 66 10.64 0.93 -12.49
C MET A 66 10.25 2.40 -12.32
N TYR A 67 9.73 3.03 -13.38
CA TYR A 67 9.23 4.40 -13.32
C TYR A 67 7.76 4.43 -12.88
N GLY A 68 7.52 4.88 -11.64
CA GLY A 68 6.18 5.10 -11.11
C GLY A 68 5.78 6.58 -11.14
N LYS A 69 4.57 6.89 -11.62
CA LYS A 69 4.03 8.25 -11.57
C LYS A 69 3.48 8.56 -10.17
N GLY A 70 4.30 9.20 -9.34
CA GLY A 70 3.88 9.71 -8.03
C GLY A 70 3.46 11.18 -8.08
N SER A 71 2.37 11.53 -7.39
CA SER A 71 2.04 12.94 -7.12
C SER A 71 2.90 13.43 -5.94
N ARG A 72 3.73 14.45 -6.17
CA ARG A 72 4.41 15.19 -5.08
C ARG A 72 3.46 16.26 -4.57
N ARG A 73 3.37 16.43 -3.24
CA ARG A 73 2.53 17.47 -2.60
C ARG A 73 2.84 18.83 -3.23
N GLY A 74 1.94 19.32 -4.10
CA GLY A 74 2.09 20.58 -4.84
C GLY A 74 1.65 20.57 -6.31
N GLY A 75 1.44 19.40 -6.94
CA GLY A 75 1.03 19.31 -8.35
C GLY A 75 -0.45 19.01 -8.58
N VAL A 76 -1.38 19.84 -8.10
CA VAL A 76 -2.80 19.71 -8.45
C VAL A 76 -3.03 20.45 -9.78
N ARG A 77 -3.12 19.72 -10.90
CA ARG A 77 -3.76 20.28 -12.09
C ARG A 77 -5.28 20.18 -11.89
N ALA A 78 -5.93 21.33 -11.88
CA ALA A 78 -7.37 21.45 -11.91
C ALA A 78 -7.95 20.63 -13.07
N ARG A 79 -9.04 19.90 -12.79
CA ARG A 79 -9.83 19.19 -13.80
C ARG A 79 -10.38 20.17 -14.83
N ARG A 80 -10.22 19.84 -16.11
CA ARG A 80 -11.12 20.30 -17.18
C ARG A 80 -12.34 19.39 -17.22
#